data_AF-A0A1Z9QGF1-F1
#
_entry.id   AF-A0A1Z9QGF1-F1
#
_cell.length_a   1.000
_cell.length_b   1.000
_cell.length_c   1.000
_cell.angle_alpha   90.00
_cell.angle_beta   90.00
_cell.angle_gamma   90.00
#
_symmetry.space_group_name_H-M   'P 1'
#
loop_
_entity.id
_entity.type
_entity.pdbx_description
1 polymer ?
#
loop_
_entity_poly.entity_id
_entity_poly.type
_entity_poly.pdbx_seq_one_letter_code
_entity_poly.pdbx_strand_id
1 'polypeptide(L)'
;MSSIRSDQVGGRIVDNTEEVPGTRAPLVLNMDTFGQVTNAVAKVSESNGAPLAWYIGFAGALGLLGVLGFCVLYLIFTGVGVWGLNTPIAWAYDITNFVFWVGIGHAGTLISAILFLIGVLVRCAC
;
A
#
# COMPACT_ATOMS: atom_id res chain seq x y z
N MET A 1 -38.11 -6.62 20.58
CA MET A 1 -39.14 -6.63 19.52
C MET A 1 -39.41 -5.18 19.11
N SER A 2 -38.43 -4.52 18.51
CA SER A 2 -38.55 -3.13 18.04
C SER A 2 -38.21 -3.09 16.55
N SER A 3 -39.26 -3.22 15.75
CA SER A 3 -39.45 -2.54 14.47
C SER A 3 -38.22 -2.40 13.56
N ILE A 4 -37.95 -3.41 12.75
CA ILE A 4 -37.28 -3.21 11.44
C ILE A 4 -38.24 -2.35 10.60
N ARG A 5 -37.95 -1.04 10.53
CA ARG A 5 -38.74 -0.07 9.79
C ARG A 5 -38.37 -0.12 8.31
N SER A 6 -39.40 -0.20 7.48
CA SER A 6 -39.36 -0.38 6.03
C SER A 6 -39.38 0.94 5.25
N ASP A 7 -38.53 1.92 5.57
CA ASP A 7 -38.60 3.29 5.02
C ASP A 7 -37.38 3.81 4.24
N GLN A 8 -36.42 2.98 3.80
CA GLN A 8 -35.27 3.45 3.02
C GLN A 8 -35.43 3.20 1.51
N VAL A 9 -36.20 4.05 0.84
CA VAL A 9 -36.20 4.22 -0.61
C VAL A 9 -35.07 5.17 -0.98
N GLY A 10 -33.98 4.65 -1.56
CA GLY A 10 -32.88 5.42 -2.18
C GLY A 10 -31.67 5.66 -1.27
N GLY A 11 -30.59 4.89 -1.47
CA GLY A 11 -29.30 5.06 -0.79
C GLY A 11 -29.19 4.29 0.52
N ARG A 12 -29.13 2.95 0.46
CA ARG A 12 -28.85 2.13 1.64
C ARG A 12 -27.41 2.36 2.05
N ILE A 13 -27.18 3.00 3.21
CA ILE A 13 -25.88 2.94 3.87
C ILE A 13 -25.65 1.48 4.24
N VAL A 14 -24.82 0.79 3.48
CA VAL A 14 -24.44 -0.59 3.76
C VAL A 14 -23.39 -0.53 4.88
N ASP A 15 -23.71 -1.10 6.04
CA ASP A 15 -22.79 -1.18 7.18
C ASP A 15 -22.30 -2.63 7.32
N ASN A 16 -20.97 -2.79 7.41
CA ASN A 16 -20.27 -4.08 7.57
C ASN A 16 -19.78 -4.32 9.00
N THR A 17 -20.09 -3.42 9.93
CA THR A 17 -19.57 -3.52 11.30
C THR A 17 -20.23 -4.67 12.07
N GLU A 18 -21.45 -5.05 11.68
CA GLU A 18 -22.18 -6.18 12.25
C GLU A 18 -21.89 -7.47 11.46
N GLU A 19 -21.16 -8.40 12.07
CA GLU A 19 -20.89 -9.72 11.49
C GLU A 19 -22.08 -10.66 11.73
N VAL A 20 -22.72 -11.10 10.65
CA VAL A 20 -23.80 -12.11 10.69
C VAL A 20 -23.22 -13.49 10.35
N PRO A 21 -23.13 -14.43 11.31
CA PRO A 21 -22.55 -15.74 11.06
C PRO A 21 -23.23 -16.46 9.89
N GLY A 22 -22.43 -16.89 8.90
CA GLY A 22 -22.90 -17.61 7.72
C GLY A 22 -23.26 -16.74 6.50
N THR A 23 -23.18 -15.41 6.61
CA THR A 23 -23.37 -14.49 5.46
C THR A 23 -22.12 -13.65 5.26
N ARG A 24 -21.61 -13.58 4.04
CA ARG A 24 -20.43 -12.76 3.73
C ARG A 24 -20.80 -11.27 3.76
N ALA A 25 -20.12 -10.50 4.61
CA ALA A 25 -20.27 -9.05 4.64
C ALA A 25 -19.91 -8.41 3.26
N PRO A 26 -20.70 -7.45 2.74
CA PRO A 26 -20.46 -6.82 1.45
C PRO A 26 -19.26 -5.84 1.44
N LEU A 27 -18.15 -6.17 0.78
CA LEU A 27 -16.90 -5.39 0.83
C LEU A 27 -16.93 -4.00 0.16
N VAL A 28 -17.84 -3.78 -0.79
CA VAL A 28 -18.02 -2.47 -1.45
C VAL A 28 -19.19 -1.77 -0.77
N LEU A 29 -18.89 -0.68 -0.08
CA LEU A 29 -19.86 0.11 0.64
C LEU A 29 -20.34 1.28 -0.22
N ASN A 30 -21.67 1.47 -0.29
CA ASN A 30 -22.30 2.67 -0.82
C ASN A 30 -21.95 3.02 -2.29
N MET A 31 -21.67 2.01 -3.11
CA MET A 31 -21.46 2.14 -4.55
C MET A 31 -22.29 1.09 -5.28
N ASP A 32 -23.26 1.54 -6.07
CA ASP A 32 -24.27 0.68 -6.72
C ASP A 32 -23.97 0.46 -8.21
N THR A 33 -23.09 1.27 -8.82
CA THR A 33 -22.83 1.26 -10.26
C THR A 33 -21.33 1.32 -10.57
N PHE A 34 -20.87 0.54 -11.56
CA PHE A 34 -19.47 0.52 -12.02
C PHE A 34 -18.92 1.91 -12.38
N GLY A 35 -19.74 2.78 -12.96
CA GLY A 35 -19.35 4.16 -13.28
C GLY A 35 -18.95 5.00 -12.06
N GLN A 36 -19.50 4.72 -10.87
CA GLN A 36 -19.12 5.41 -9.63
C GLN A 36 -17.71 5.00 -9.19
N VAL A 37 -17.36 3.71 -9.33
CA VAL A 37 -16.01 3.20 -9.04
C VAL A 37 -15.00 3.83 -9.99
N THR A 38 -15.31 3.83 -11.30
CA THR A 38 -14.43 4.42 -12.32
C THR A 38 -14.22 5.91 -12.07
N ASN A 39 -15.28 6.68 -11.79
CA ASN A 39 -15.16 8.10 -11.49
C ASN A 39 -14.37 8.35 -10.20
N ALA A 40 -14.57 7.54 -9.15
CA ALA A 40 -13.82 7.66 -7.90
C ALA A 40 -12.31 7.44 -8.08
N VAL A 41 -11.92 6.43 -8.87
CA VAL A 41 -10.50 6.14 -9.16
C VAL A 41 -9.91 7.17 -10.13
N ALA A 42 -10.64 7.49 -11.21
CA ALA A 42 -10.20 8.45 -12.23
C ALA A 42 -9.99 9.84 -11.62
N LYS A 43 -10.85 10.26 -10.67
CA LYS A 43 -10.75 11.54 -9.98
C LYS A 43 -9.40 11.75 -9.29
N VAL A 44 -8.72 10.70 -8.82
CA VAL A 44 -7.37 10.83 -8.22
C VAL A 44 -6.37 11.27 -9.29
N SER A 45 -6.42 10.67 -10.48
CA SER A 45 -5.50 10.97 -11.59
C SER A 45 -5.87 12.23 -12.36
N GLU A 46 -7.17 12.55 -12.47
CA GLU A 46 -7.70 13.73 -13.18
C GLU A 46 -7.73 14.98 -12.30
N SER A 47 -7.42 14.86 -11.00
CA SER A 47 -7.39 16.01 -10.11
C SER A 47 -6.35 17.03 -10.58
N ASN A 48 -6.80 18.28 -10.75
CA ASN A 48 -6.04 19.37 -11.37
C ASN A 48 -4.86 19.89 -10.53
N GLY A 49 -4.47 19.18 -9.47
CA GLY A 49 -3.36 19.54 -8.59
C GLY A 49 -3.28 18.60 -7.39
N ALA A 50 -2.09 18.02 -7.18
CA ALA A 50 -1.84 17.24 -5.98
C ALA A 50 -1.90 18.16 -4.74
N PRO A 51 -2.41 17.68 -3.59
CA PRO A 51 -2.45 18.49 -2.38
C PRO A 51 -1.03 18.90 -1.96
N LEU A 52 -0.90 20.04 -1.30
CA LEU A 52 0.40 20.57 -0.87
C LEU A 52 1.18 19.56 0.01
N ALA A 53 0.47 18.74 0.77
CA ALA A 53 1.02 17.62 1.52
C ALA A 53 1.74 16.57 0.65
N TRP A 54 1.24 16.30 -0.57
CA TRP A 54 1.89 15.37 -1.51
C TRP A 54 3.23 15.93 -1.99
N TYR A 55 3.29 17.22 -2.31
CA TYR A 55 4.54 17.88 -2.71
C TYR A 55 5.56 17.91 -1.58
N ILE A 56 5.14 18.16 -0.32
CA ILE A 56 6.04 18.12 0.84
C ILE A 56 6.59 16.70 1.04
N GLY A 57 5.73 15.67 0.97
CA GLY A 57 6.14 14.27 1.07
C GLY A 57 7.11 13.88 -0.05
N PHE A 58 6.83 14.31 -1.28
CA PHE A 58 7.69 14.07 -2.44
C PHE A 58 9.04 14.78 -2.31
N ALA A 59 9.07 16.04 -1.89
CA ALA A 59 10.31 16.79 -1.66
C ALA A 59 11.14 16.17 -0.53
N GLY A 60 10.51 15.72 0.55
CA GLY A 60 11.17 15.00 1.64
C GLY A 60 11.78 13.67 1.17
N ALA A 61 11.02 12.88 0.41
CA ALA A 61 11.52 11.64 -0.18
C ALA A 61 12.69 11.87 -1.15
N LEU A 62 12.61 12.90 -2.00
CA LEU A 62 13.68 13.27 -2.92
C LEU A 62 14.94 13.75 -2.18
N GLY A 63 14.77 14.50 -1.09
CA GLY A 63 15.87 14.93 -0.21
C GLY A 63 16.59 13.73 0.42
N LEU A 64 15.84 12.77 0.97
CA LEU A 64 16.41 11.54 1.53
C LEU A 64 17.09 10.69 0.45
N LEU A 65 16.53 10.61 -0.75
CA LEU A 65 17.15 9.94 -1.89
C LEU A 65 18.46 10.62 -2.31
N GLY A 66 18.52 11.96 -2.28
CA GLY A 66 19.74 12.73 -2.53
C GLY A 66 20.84 12.46 -1.50
N VAL A 67 20.48 12.40 -0.21
CA VAL A 67 21.42 12.03 0.87
C VAL A 67 21.93 10.61 0.67
N LEU A 68 21.04 9.66 0.36
CA LEU A 68 21.43 8.27 0.08
C LEU A 68 22.38 8.19 -1.13
N GLY A 69 22.07 8.89 -2.22
CA GLY A 69 22.93 8.95 -3.41
C GLY A 69 24.31 9.54 -3.10
N PHE A 70 24.36 10.61 -2.30
CA PHE A 70 25.62 11.21 -1.85
C PHE A 70 26.45 10.24 -1.00
N CYS A 71 25.82 9.56 -0.04
CA CYS A 71 26.49 8.55 0.79
C CYS A 71 27.03 7.37 -0.04
N VAL A 72 26.27 6.91 -1.05
CA VAL A 72 26.71 5.84 -1.96
C VAL A 72 27.89 6.29 -2.83
N LEU A 73 27.83 7.50 -3.40
CA LEU A 73 28.95 8.04 -4.18
C LEU A 73 30.21 8.16 -3.32
N TYR A 74 30.08 8.72 -2.11
CA TYR A 74 31.19 8.83 -1.17
C TYR A 74 31.81 7.45 -0.87
N LEU A 75 30.98 6.42 -0.65
CA LEU A 75 31.42 5.05 -0.43
C LEU A 75 32.20 4.47 -1.62
N ILE A 76 31.78 4.76 -2.86
CA ILE A 76 32.49 4.30 -4.07
C ILE A 76 33.87 4.94 -4.17
N PHE A 77 34.01 6.24 -3.83
CA PHE A 77 35.27 6.96 -3.93
C PHE A 77 36.25 6.68 -2.78
N THR A 78 35.75 6.53 -1.55
CA THR A 78 36.59 6.32 -0.35
C THR A 78 36.72 4.84 0.05
N GLY A 79 35.96 3.96 -0.61
CA GLY A 79 35.99 2.51 -0.40
C GLY A 79 35.11 2.05 0.76
N VAL A 80 34.94 0.72 0.86
CA VAL A 80 34.05 0.05 1.83
C VAL A 80 34.54 0.16 3.29
N GLY A 81 35.76 0.67 3.50
CA GLY A 81 36.36 0.85 4.83
C GLY A 81 35.73 1.97 5.67
N VAL A 82 35.00 2.90 5.05
CA VAL A 82 34.28 3.99 5.76
C VAL A 82 33.19 3.46 6.68
N TRP A 83 32.64 2.29 6.36
CA TRP A 83 31.62 1.64 7.17
C TRP A 83 32.18 0.94 8.42
N GLY A 84 33.50 0.99 8.64
CA GLY A 84 34.12 0.36 9.80
C GLY A 84 34.02 -1.17 9.78
N LEU A 85 33.93 -1.76 8.59
CA LEU A 85 33.99 -3.21 8.42
C LEU A 85 35.36 -3.72 8.91
N ASN A 86 35.33 -4.58 9.93
CA ASN A 86 36.52 -5.23 10.47
C ASN A 86 36.51 -6.72 10.11
N THR A 87 37.64 -7.26 9.63
CA THR A 87 37.77 -8.70 9.41
C THR A 87 37.72 -9.40 10.77
N PRO A 88 36.79 -10.34 11.04
CA PRO A 88 36.21 -11.34 10.13
C PRO A 88 34.77 -11.07 9.63
N ILE A 89 34.12 -9.99 10.06
CA ILE A 89 32.71 -9.70 9.73
C ILE A 89 32.70 -8.64 8.62
N ALA A 90 32.86 -9.10 7.38
CA ALA A 90 32.92 -8.26 6.18
C ALA A 90 31.53 -7.99 5.56
N TRP A 91 30.46 -8.15 6.34
CA TRP A 91 29.07 -8.00 5.92
C TRP A 91 28.26 -7.51 7.12
N ALA A 92 27.57 -6.38 6.98
CA ALA A 92 26.80 -5.80 8.08
C ALA A 92 25.59 -5.07 7.49
N TYR A 93 25.66 -3.75 7.42
CA TYR A 93 24.53 -2.91 7.07
C TYR A 93 24.09 -3.06 5.60
N ASP A 94 25.02 -3.38 4.68
CA ASP A 94 24.72 -3.71 3.28
C ASP A 94 23.70 -4.84 3.15
N ILE A 95 23.99 -5.97 3.78
CA ILE A 95 23.18 -7.18 3.60
C ILE A 95 21.88 -7.09 4.39
N THR A 96 21.89 -6.49 5.59
CA THR A 96 20.64 -6.32 6.35
C THR A 96 19.65 -5.44 5.60
N ASN A 97 20.11 -4.35 4.96
CA ASN A 97 19.23 -3.54 4.13
C ASN A 97 18.76 -4.32 2.90
N PHE A 98 19.66 -4.99 2.19
CA PHE A 98 19.28 -5.78 1.01
C PHE A 98 18.17 -6.80 1.33
N VAL A 99 18.33 -7.62 2.37
CA VAL A 99 17.33 -8.64 2.75
C VAL A 99 16.03 -8.01 3.24
N PHE A 100 16.10 -6.92 4.01
CA PHE A 100 14.92 -6.18 4.45
C PHE A 100 14.06 -5.70 3.27
N TRP A 101 14.68 -5.01 2.32
CA TRP A 101 13.98 -4.50 1.13
C TRP A 101 13.48 -5.63 0.22
N VAL A 102 14.26 -6.71 0.05
CA VAL A 102 13.82 -7.90 -0.71
C VAL A 102 12.61 -8.55 -0.06
N GLY A 103 12.56 -8.65 1.27
CA GLY A 103 11.41 -9.18 2.01
C GLY A 103 10.14 -8.37 1.79
N ILE A 104 10.22 -7.04 1.83
CA ILE A 104 9.08 -6.15 1.53
C ILE A 104 8.59 -6.35 0.08
N GLY A 105 9.50 -6.53 -0.88
CA GLY A 105 9.13 -6.83 -2.27
C GLY A 105 8.38 -8.15 -2.45
N HIS A 106 8.79 -9.20 -1.74
CA HIS A 106 8.14 -10.52 -1.80
C HIS A 106 6.78 -10.55 -1.11
N ALA A 107 6.60 -9.77 -0.04
CA ALA A 107 5.32 -9.71 0.65
C ALA A 107 4.19 -9.30 -0.31
N GLY A 108 4.44 -8.34 -1.21
CA GLY A 108 3.45 -7.88 -2.19
C GLY A 108 3.05 -8.94 -3.23
N THR A 109 4.01 -9.73 -3.72
CA THR A 109 3.72 -10.79 -4.71
C THR A 109 3.06 -12.00 -4.07
N LEU A 110 3.49 -12.38 -2.86
CA LEU A 110 2.95 -13.51 -2.12
C LEU A 110 1.47 -13.30 -1.81
N ILE A 111 1.08 -12.11 -1.31
CA ILE A 111 -0.32 -11.82 -0.97
C ILE A 111 -1.24 -11.96 -2.19
N SER A 112 -0.85 -11.43 -3.35
CA SER A 112 -1.67 -11.55 -4.57
C SER A 112 -1.81 -13.01 -5.04
N ALA A 113 -0.71 -13.77 -5.00
CA ALA A 113 -0.68 -15.16 -5.46
C ALA A 113 -1.43 -16.11 -4.52
N ILE A 114 -1.23 -15.99 -3.20
CA ILE A 114 -1.92 -16.86 -2.24
C ILE A 114 -3.42 -16.61 -2.26
N LEU A 115 -3.88 -15.36 -2.28
CA LEU A 115 -5.30 -15.00 -2.37
C LEU A 115 -5.96 -15.55 -3.63
N PHE A 116 -5.22 -15.63 -4.75
CA PHE A 116 -5.69 -16.26 -5.97
C PHE A 116 -5.80 -17.79 -5.84
N LEU A 117 -4.79 -18.44 -5.25
CA LEU A 117 -4.76 -19.89 -5.08
C LEU A 117 -5.90 -20.40 -4.18
N ILE A 118 -6.15 -19.70 -3.06
CA ILE A 118 -7.20 -20.08 -2.09
C ILE A 118 -8.62 -19.73 -2.57
N GLY A 119 -8.75 -19.11 -3.75
CA GLY A 119 -10.06 -18.79 -4.35
C GLY A 119 -10.92 -17.82 -3.53
N VAL A 120 -10.34 -17.14 -2.54
CA VAL A 120 -11.09 -16.16 -1.74
C VAL A 120 -11.32 -14.93 -2.62
N LEU A 121 -12.56 -14.77 -3.07
CA LEU A 121 -12.99 -13.74 -4.03
C LEU A 121 -13.05 -12.34 -3.37
N VAL A 122 -11.91 -11.83 -2.93
CA VAL A 122 -11.72 -10.46 -2.43
C VAL A 122 -11.03 -9.56 -3.45
N ARG A 123 -10.60 -10.14 -4.57
CA ARG A 123 -10.01 -9.38 -5.68
C ARG A 123 -11.14 -8.68 -6.40
N CYS A 124 -10.99 -7.37 -6.65
CA CYS A 124 -11.83 -6.63 -7.58
C CYS A 124 -11.62 -7.21 -8.99
N ALA A 125 -12.24 -8.35 -9.28
CA ALA A 125 -12.36 -8.87 -10.63
C ALA A 125 -13.56 -8.16 -11.24
N CYS A 126 -13.28 -7.26 -12.18
CA CYS A 126 -14.26 -6.84 -13.17
C CYS A 126 -14.57 -8.03 -14.10
#